data_AF-A0A7U2F792-F1
#
_entry.id   AF-A0A7U2F792-F1
#
_cell.length_a   1.000
_cell.length_b   1.000
_cell.length_c   1.000
_cell.angle_alpha   90.00
_cell.angle_beta   90.00
_cell.angle_gamma   90.00
#
_symmetry.space_group_name_H-M   'P 1'
#
loop_
_entity.id
_entity.type
_entity.pdbx_description
1 polymer ?
#
loop_
_entity_poly.entity_id
_entity_poly.type
_entity_poly.pdbx_seq_one_letter_code
_entity_poly.pdbx_strand_id
1 'polypeptide(L)'
;MERVEAQSLHEVWQEMSWLKKGLLVMQVADFMAQLFRIELFSIGSLRLSDPEQRGKESLNDAHNFVVGETVLPPFFKNDNIKLDISRGPFTSTQDYIHARIQLAQHFASRLDLTDEDDLEHYEDIQTVLSGIRTIAPHLMPASHEQTILSNREISSSNILVSPDGSLVSIVDWECVAFAPLFQAKQIPQLLKGQVLNDVPDHESSPDALYLERIEAYQKTRLREFFFEEMQRVEPRWLEVYESQQKQRDILIAIDFCENDLLVKRAKGWVGAVLEGREPKLSLGQ
;
A
#
# COMPACT_ATOMS: atom_id res chain seq x y z
N MET A 1 -17.81 3.87 -19.40
CA MET A 1 -16.41 3.53 -19.75
C MET A 1 -16.40 2.99 -21.18
N GLU A 2 -15.35 3.28 -21.94
CA GLU A 2 -15.13 2.71 -23.28
C GLU A 2 -14.68 1.24 -23.16
N ARG A 3 -15.13 0.37 -24.08
CA ARG A 3 -14.72 -1.03 -24.11
C ARG A 3 -13.39 -1.12 -24.86
N VAL A 4 -12.39 -1.71 -24.22
CA VAL A 4 -11.07 -1.92 -24.83
C VAL A 4 -10.91 -3.38 -25.25
N GLU A 5 -10.34 -3.63 -26.43
CA GLU A 5 -9.96 -4.98 -26.86
C GLU A 5 -8.68 -5.41 -26.12
N ALA A 6 -8.86 -6.07 -24.97
CA ALA A 6 -7.78 -6.53 -24.11
C ALA A 6 -8.19 -7.81 -23.35
N GLN A 7 -7.20 -8.51 -22.82
CA GLN A 7 -7.34 -9.69 -21.96
C GLN A 7 -6.90 -9.37 -20.54
N SER A 8 -7.48 -10.07 -19.55
CA SER A 8 -7.02 -9.95 -18.17
C SER A 8 -5.62 -10.52 -18.03
N LEU A 9 -4.70 -9.78 -17.40
CA LEU A 9 -3.35 -10.28 -17.14
C LEU A 9 -3.39 -11.55 -16.29
N HIS A 10 -4.31 -11.65 -15.32
CA HIS A 10 -4.47 -12.83 -14.48
C HIS A 10 -4.67 -14.11 -15.29
N GLU A 11 -5.43 -14.05 -16.39
CA GLU A 11 -5.75 -15.20 -17.23
C GLU A 11 -4.55 -15.66 -18.07
N VAL A 12 -3.71 -14.71 -18.52
CA VAL A 12 -2.61 -15.01 -19.47
C VAL A 12 -1.23 -15.03 -18.80
N TRP A 13 -1.11 -14.63 -17.53
CA TRP A 13 0.17 -14.45 -16.84
C TRP A 13 1.06 -15.69 -16.86
N GLN A 14 0.47 -16.88 -16.65
CA GLN A 14 1.25 -18.13 -16.61
C GLN A 14 1.80 -18.52 -17.98
N GLU A 15 1.12 -18.15 -19.06
CA GLU A 15 1.50 -18.45 -20.44
C GLU A 15 2.46 -17.39 -21.03
N MET A 16 2.53 -16.21 -20.41
CA MET A 16 3.44 -15.15 -20.86
C MET A 16 4.91 -15.57 -20.74
N SER A 17 5.65 -15.42 -21.84
CA SER A 17 7.10 -15.58 -21.85
C SER A 17 7.79 -14.61 -20.88
N TRP A 18 8.95 -14.99 -20.37
CA TRP A 18 9.76 -14.17 -19.47
C TRP A 18 10.02 -12.75 -20.00
N LEU A 19 10.40 -12.62 -21.28
CA LEU A 19 10.64 -11.33 -21.92
C LEU A 19 9.41 -10.41 -21.86
N LYS A 20 8.22 -10.95 -22.16
CA LYS A 20 6.96 -10.20 -22.09
C LYS A 20 6.63 -9.77 -20.66
N LYS A 21 6.85 -10.63 -19.66
CA LYS A 21 6.66 -10.26 -18.24
C LYS A 21 7.58 -9.11 -17.84
N GLY A 22 8.85 -9.16 -18.23
CA GLY A 22 9.82 -8.09 -17.97
C GLY A 22 9.40 -6.75 -18.60
N LEU A 23 9.06 -6.76 -19.90
CA LEU A 23 8.59 -5.56 -20.61
C LEU A 23 7.31 -4.98 -19.99
N LEU A 24 6.34 -5.83 -19.64
CA LEU A 24 5.12 -5.39 -18.98
C LEU A 24 5.40 -4.75 -17.62
N VAL A 25 6.31 -5.31 -16.82
CA VAL A 25 6.70 -4.74 -15.53
C VAL A 25 7.33 -3.36 -15.69
N MET A 26 8.14 -3.14 -16.73
CA MET A 26 8.67 -1.82 -17.04
C MET A 26 7.56 -0.82 -17.42
N GLN A 27 6.56 -1.25 -18.19
CA GLN A 27 5.40 -0.41 -18.50
C GLN A 27 4.58 -0.06 -17.25
N VAL A 28 4.41 -1.00 -16.32
CA VAL A 28 3.77 -0.75 -15.02
C VAL A 28 4.59 0.24 -14.18
N ALA A 29 5.92 0.14 -14.19
CA ALA A 29 6.81 1.10 -13.53
C ALA A 29 6.63 2.51 -14.10
N ASP A 30 6.65 2.68 -15.43
CA ASP A 30 6.40 3.99 -16.06
C ASP A 30 5.04 4.57 -15.69
N PHE A 31 3.98 3.75 -15.71
CA PHE A 31 2.66 4.17 -15.25
C PHE A 31 2.66 4.61 -13.78
N MET A 32 3.30 3.87 -12.88
CA MET A 32 3.39 4.25 -11.46
C MET A 32 4.21 5.52 -11.26
N ALA A 33 5.25 5.75 -12.07
CA ALA A 33 5.99 6.99 -12.09
C ALA A 33 5.12 8.17 -12.54
N GLN A 34 4.21 7.98 -13.51
CA GLN A 34 3.23 9.01 -13.88
C GLN A 34 2.31 9.37 -12.71
N LEU A 35 1.81 8.38 -11.95
CA LEU A 35 0.99 8.65 -10.75
C LEU A 35 1.78 9.37 -9.65
N PHE A 36 3.05 8.99 -9.46
CA PHE A 36 3.94 9.59 -8.47
C PHE A 36 4.18 11.10 -8.69
N ARG A 37 4.03 11.58 -9.92
CA ARG A 37 4.18 13.00 -10.29
C ARG A 37 2.91 13.82 -10.06
N ILE A 38 1.78 13.18 -9.72
CA ILE A 38 0.53 13.85 -9.39
C ILE A 38 0.52 14.12 -7.90
N GLU A 39 0.85 15.36 -7.53
CA GLU A 39 1.08 15.80 -6.15
C GLU A 39 -0.03 16.72 -5.64
N LEU A 40 -0.40 16.57 -4.36
CA LEU A 40 -1.28 17.46 -3.60
C LEU A 40 -0.79 17.59 -2.15
N PHE A 41 -1.58 18.23 -1.28
CA PHE A 41 -1.21 18.55 0.11
C PHE A 41 -2.23 18.02 1.13
N SER A 42 -2.90 16.91 0.83
CA SER A 42 -3.87 16.27 1.73
C SER A 42 -3.98 14.78 1.47
N ILE A 43 -4.26 14.02 2.53
CA ILE A 43 -4.48 12.57 2.50
C ILE A 43 -5.97 12.32 2.36
N GLY A 44 -6.38 11.58 1.34
CA GLY A 44 -7.79 11.39 1.04
C GLY A 44 -8.01 10.96 -0.39
N SER A 45 -9.26 10.76 -0.79
CA SER A 45 -9.57 10.27 -2.13
C SER A 45 -9.96 11.38 -3.09
N LEU A 46 -9.71 11.14 -4.38
CA LEU A 46 -10.12 12.06 -5.44
C LEU A 46 -11.65 12.15 -5.48
N ARG A 47 -12.20 13.36 -5.38
CA ARG A 47 -13.63 13.63 -5.49
C ARG A 47 -13.87 14.70 -6.54
N LEU A 48 -15.05 14.65 -7.17
CA LEU A 48 -15.50 15.77 -7.99
C LEU A 48 -15.86 16.94 -7.08
N SER A 49 -15.37 18.13 -7.40
CA SER A 49 -15.72 19.37 -6.72
C SER A 49 -17.20 19.66 -6.91
N ASP A 50 -17.89 19.97 -5.81
CA ASP A 50 -19.28 20.43 -5.86
C ASP A 50 -19.35 21.75 -6.65
N PRO A 51 -20.18 21.84 -7.72
CA PRO A 51 -20.41 23.08 -8.44
C PRO A 51 -20.82 24.25 -7.55
N GLU A 52 -21.53 24.01 -6.44
CA GLU A 52 -22.03 25.05 -5.54
C GLU A 52 -20.94 25.65 -4.63
N GLN A 53 -19.85 24.92 -4.38
CA GLN A 53 -18.70 25.38 -3.57
C GLN A 53 -17.64 26.15 -4.38
N ARG A 54 -17.82 26.33 -5.70
CA ARG A 54 -16.90 27.08 -6.60
C ARG A 54 -16.81 28.58 -6.33
N GLY A 55 -17.49 29.08 -5.31
CA GLY A 55 -17.49 30.48 -4.92
C GLY A 55 -16.22 30.92 -4.20
N LYS A 56 -15.36 31.64 -4.94
CA LYS A 56 -14.40 32.69 -4.51
C LYS A 56 -12.91 32.38 -4.30
N GLU A 57 -12.44 31.14 -4.20
CA GLU A 57 -11.00 30.90 -3.92
C GLU A 57 -10.37 29.69 -4.63
N SER A 58 -10.44 29.60 -5.96
CA SER A 58 -9.53 28.68 -6.68
C SER A 58 -8.96 29.33 -7.93
N LEU A 59 -7.63 29.43 -7.97
CA LEU A 59 -6.83 29.98 -9.05
C LEU A 59 -6.63 29.00 -10.22
N ASN A 60 -7.34 27.86 -10.25
CA ASN A 60 -7.21 26.85 -11.31
C ASN A 60 -8.58 26.37 -11.80
N ASP A 61 -9.15 27.09 -12.77
CA ASP A 61 -10.40 26.75 -13.49
C ASP A 61 -10.33 25.49 -14.37
N ALA A 62 -9.24 24.72 -14.33
CA ALA A 62 -9.02 23.60 -15.25
C ALA A 62 -9.50 22.24 -14.74
N HIS A 63 -9.67 22.04 -13.43
CA HIS A 63 -9.89 20.70 -12.87
C HIS A 63 -11.01 20.68 -11.82
N ASN A 64 -12.06 19.91 -12.13
CA ASN A 64 -13.25 19.70 -11.29
C ASN A 64 -12.98 18.72 -10.12
N PHE A 65 -11.76 18.66 -9.58
CA PHE A 65 -11.38 17.64 -8.61
C PHE A 65 -10.79 18.23 -7.33
N VAL A 66 -11.16 17.65 -6.18
CA VAL A 66 -10.65 17.98 -4.84
C VAL A 66 -10.30 16.70 -4.09
N VAL A 67 -9.49 16.82 -3.05
CA VAL A 67 -9.26 15.72 -2.09
C VAL A 67 -10.39 15.74 -1.07
N GLY A 68 -11.12 14.65 -0.95
CA GLY A 68 -12.15 14.46 0.06
C GLY A 68 -11.84 13.30 1.00
N GLU A 69 -12.88 12.82 1.69
CA GLU A 69 -12.80 11.64 2.54
C GLU A 69 -12.17 10.46 1.80
N THR A 70 -11.23 9.79 2.49
CA THR A 70 -10.56 8.60 2.00
C THR A 70 -11.54 7.44 1.85
N VAL A 71 -11.42 6.74 0.73
CA VAL A 71 -12.07 5.44 0.50
C VAL A 71 -11.04 4.32 0.53
N LEU A 72 -10.04 4.44 1.42
CA LEU A 72 -9.09 3.36 1.63
C LEU A 72 -9.73 2.21 2.44
N PRO A 73 -9.42 0.94 2.13
CA PRO A 73 -10.03 -0.23 2.74
C PRO A 73 -10.18 -0.21 4.27
N PRO A 74 -9.18 0.23 5.06
CA PRO A 74 -9.32 0.27 6.52
C PRO A 74 -10.52 1.10 7.02
N PHE A 75 -10.98 2.09 6.26
CA PHE A 75 -12.06 3.02 6.68
C PHE A 75 -13.47 2.56 6.31
N PHE A 76 -13.61 1.52 5.48
CA PHE A 76 -14.92 1.07 5.01
C PHE A 76 -15.13 -0.45 5.08
N LYS A 77 -14.08 -1.26 5.13
CA LYS A 77 -14.22 -2.72 5.27
C LYS A 77 -14.89 -3.08 6.59
N ASN A 78 -15.58 -4.22 6.62
CA ASN A 78 -16.33 -4.72 7.77
C ASN A 78 -17.35 -3.66 8.26
N ASP A 79 -17.43 -3.46 9.58
CA ASP A 79 -18.30 -2.44 10.17
C ASP A 79 -17.63 -1.06 10.28
N ASN A 80 -16.40 -0.87 9.77
CA ASN A 80 -15.67 0.40 9.90
C ASN A 80 -16.36 1.55 9.16
N ILE A 81 -17.16 1.25 8.13
CA ILE A 81 -18.00 2.24 7.43
C ILE A 81 -19.06 2.87 8.33
N LYS A 82 -19.46 2.19 9.42
CA LYS A 82 -20.49 2.66 10.36
C LYS A 82 -19.92 3.49 11.51
N LEU A 83 -18.60 3.53 11.66
CA LEU A 83 -17.94 4.22 12.76
C LEU A 83 -17.91 5.74 12.51
N ASP A 84 -18.09 6.49 13.59
CA ASP A 84 -17.90 7.95 13.64
C ASP A 84 -16.41 8.27 13.88
N ILE A 85 -15.59 7.92 12.90
CA ILE A 85 -14.15 8.22 12.84
C ILE A 85 -13.92 9.08 11.62
N SER A 86 -13.14 10.16 11.78
CA SER A 86 -12.78 11.04 10.66
C SER A 86 -12.17 10.23 9.51
N ARG A 87 -12.66 10.47 8.29
CA ARG A 87 -12.13 9.88 7.05
C ARG A 87 -11.30 10.88 6.24
N GLY A 88 -11.02 12.06 6.81
CA GLY A 88 -10.32 13.14 6.13
C GLY A 88 -11.25 14.03 5.30
N PRO A 89 -10.72 14.81 4.34
CA PRO A 89 -9.31 14.84 3.95
C PRO A 89 -8.41 15.25 5.12
N PHE A 90 -7.32 14.52 5.34
CA PHE A 90 -6.39 14.82 6.43
C PHE A 90 -5.28 15.73 5.91
N THR A 91 -5.05 16.83 6.60
CA THR A 91 -3.96 17.78 6.29
C THR A 91 -2.65 17.43 6.99
N SER A 92 -2.67 16.44 7.89
CA SER A 92 -1.54 15.96 8.67
C SER A 92 -1.53 14.43 8.70
N THR A 93 -0.35 13.85 8.50
CA THR A 93 -0.12 12.41 8.66
C THR A 93 -0.38 11.95 10.10
N GLN A 94 -0.21 12.83 11.10
CA GLN A 94 -0.52 12.51 12.49
C GLN A 94 -2.02 12.30 12.69
N ASP A 95 -2.88 13.14 12.09
CA ASP A 95 -4.33 12.99 12.16
C ASP A 95 -4.79 11.72 11.44
N TYR A 96 -4.17 11.41 10.30
CA TYR A 96 -4.42 10.16 9.57
C TYR A 96 -4.04 8.93 10.42
N ILE A 97 -2.87 8.94 11.06
CA ILE A 97 -2.44 7.86 11.97
C ILE A 97 -3.37 7.76 13.17
N HIS A 98 -3.82 8.89 13.72
CA HIS A 98 -4.78 8.88 14.83
C HIS A 98 -6.08 8.18 14.45
N ALA A 99 -6.65 8.49 13.28
CA ALA A 99 -7.84 7.81 12.78
C ALA A 99 -7.61 6.31 12.56
N ARG A 100 -6.44 5.91 12.04
CA ARG A 100 -6.03 4.50 11.89
C ARG A 100 -5.91 3.78 13.23
N ILE A 101 -5.39 4.44 14.26
CA ILE A 101 -5.33 3.90 15.63
C ILE A 101 -6.73 3.71 16.21
N GLN A 102 -7.66 4.64 15.97
CA GLN A 102 -9.05 4.51 16.43
C GLN A 102 -9.74 3.28 15.80
N LEU A 103 -9.48 3.00 14.52
CA LEU A 103 -9.98 1.80 13.84
C LEU A 103 -9.43 0.52 14.48
N ALA A 104 -8.11 0.43 14.70
CA ALA A 104 -7.50 -0.72 15.36
C ALA A 104 -7.96 -0.89 16.82
N GLN A 105 -8.20 0.21 17.53
CA GLN A 105 -8.77 0.18 18.88
C GLN A 105 -10.21 -0.35 18.87
N HIS A 106 -11.01 0.04 17.87
CA HIS A 106 -12.36 -0.49 17.71
C HIS A 106 -12.32 -2.01 17.43
N PHE A 107 -11.41 -2.48 16.58
CA PHE A 107 -11.20 -3.92 16.40
C PHE A 107 -10.93 -4.63 17.74
N ALA A 108 -9.93 -4.14 18.50
CA ALA A 108 -9.55 -4.71 19.79
C ALA A 108 -10.71 -4.73 20.80
N SER A 109 -11.60 -3.74 20.77
CA SER A 109 -12.75 -3.65 21.67
C SER A 109 -13.80 -4.74 21.47
N ARG A 110 -13.73 -5.50 20.37
CA ARG A 110 -14.65 -6.59 20.04
C ARG A 110 -14.10 -7.99 20.37
N LEU A 111 -12.86 -8.08 20.83
CA LEU A 111 -12.26 -9.34 21.27
C LEU A 111 -12.94 -9.84 22.55
N ASP A 112 -13.10 -11.15 22.70
CA ASP A 112 -13.63 -11.76 23.90
C ASP A 112 -12.54 -11.88 24.96
N LEU A 113 -12.43 -10.89 25.84
CA LEU A 113 -11.40 -10.87 26.88
C LEU A 113 -11.55 -11.97 27.96
N THR A 114 -12.58 -12.82 27.87
CA THR A 114 -12.69 -14.02 28.71
C THR A 114 -11.95 -15.21 28.13
N ASP A 115 -11.65 -15.17 26.83
CA ASP A 115 -10.77 -16.10 26.15
C ASP A 115 -9.30 -15.65 26.30
N GLU A 116 -8.42 -16.62 26.54
CA GLU A 116 -7.01 -16.36 26.86
C GLU A 116 -6.23 -15.86 25.63
N ASP A 117 -6.54 -16.39 24.44
CA ASP A 117 -5.87 -16.01 23.19
C ASP A 117 -6.29 -14.58 22.78
N ASP A 118 -7.59 -14.26 22.87
CA ASP A 118 -8.13 -12.92 22.62
C ASP A 118 -7.62 -11.89 23.64
N LEU A 119 -7.41 -12.28 24.91
CA LEU A 119 -6.81 -11.41 25.92
C LEU A 119 -5.34 -11.12 25.60
N GLU A 120 -4.53 -12.13 25.25
CA GLU A 120 -3.14 -11.93 24.82
C GLU A 120 -3.08 -11.01 23.59
N HIS A 121 -3.94 -11.25 22.60
CA HIS A 121 -4.02 -10.43 21.39
C HIS A 121 -4.38 -8.98 21.73
N TYR A 122 -5.38 -8.77 22.59
CA TYR A 122 -5.76 -7.44 23.05
C TYR A 122 -4.57 -6.68 23.70
N GLU A 123 -3.82 -7.34 24.59
CA GLU A 123 -2.65 -6.75 25.26
C GLU A 123 -1.52 -6.41 24.28
N ASP A 124 -1.30 -7.25 23.28
CA ASP A 124 -0.35 -7.00 22.19
C ASP A 124 -0.76 -5.78 21.36
N ILE A 125 -2.04 -5.66 21.00
CA ILE A 125 -2.57 -4.48 20.30
C ILE A 125 -2.37 -3.23 21.16
N GLN A 126 -2.70 -3.25 22.46
CA GLN A 126 -2.52 -2.08 23.33
C GLN A 126 -1.05 -1.65 23.39
N THR A 127 -0.14 -2.61 23.47
CA THR A 127 1.31 -2.35 23.45
C THR A 127 1.72 -1.68 22.15
N VAL A 128 1.31 -2.22 21.00
CA VAL A 128 1.62 -1.65 19.68
C VAL A 128 1.05 -0.23 19.54
N LEU A 129 -0.24 -0.04 19.82
CA LEU A 129 -0.90 1.25 19.63
C LEU A 129 -0.35 2.32 20.59
N SER A 130 -0.02 1.99 21.84
CA SER A 130 0.62 2.94 22.78
C SER A 130 2.03 3.34 22.33
N GLY A 131 2.82 2.39 21.84
CA GLY A 131 4.13 2.67 21.29
C GLY A 131 4.07 3.52 20.02
N ILE A 132 3.13 3.24 19.12
CA ILE A 132 2.93 4.06 17.91
C ILE A 132 2.53 5.49 18.27
N ARG A 133 1.63 5.70 19.24
CA ARG A 133 1.28 7.05 19.73
C ARG A 133 2.51 7.83 20.23
N THR A 134 3.50 7.12 20.77
CA THR A 134 4.76 7.70 21.24
C THR A 134 5.74 7.95 20.10
N ILE A 135 5.89 7.01 19.17
CA ILE A 135 6.88 7.07 18.08
C ILE A 135 6.45 8.03 16.96
N ALA A 136 5.17 8.00 16.56
CA ALA A 136 4.70 8.68 15.37
C ALA A 136 5.00 10.19 15.33
N PRO A 137 4.82 10.96 16.42
CA PRO A 137 5.16 12.40 16.43
C PRO A 137 6.64 12.69 16.17
N HIS A 138 7.55 11.73 16.42
CA HIS A 138 8.99 11.88 16.22
C HIS A 138 9.46 11.43 14.83
N LEU A 139 8.70 10.55 14.17
CA LEU A 139 9.04 10.04 12.83
C LEU A 139 8.33 10.76 11.69
N MET A 140 7.22 11.42 11.98
CA MET A 140 6.39 12.12 11.00
C MET A 140 6.70 13.62 10.97
N PRO A 141 6.57 14.29 9.82
CA PRO A 141 6.69 15.73 9.74
C PRO A 141 5.62 16.42 10.62
N ALA A 142 5.99 17.57 11.21
CA ALA A 142 5.09 18.36 12.04
C ALA A 142 4.16 19.29 11.24
N SER A 143 4.41 19.47 9.94
CA SER A 143 3.67 20.36 9.04
C SER A 143 2.94 19.58 7.95
N HIS A 144 2.19 20.31 7.11
CA HIS A 144 1.57 19.75 5.91
C HIS A 144 2.57 18.94 5.09
N GLU A 145 2.18 17.71 4.77
CA GLU A 145 2.99 16.78 3.99
C GLU A 145 2.49 16.74 2.54
N GLN A 146 3.43 16.71 1.61
CA GLN A 146 3.16 16.46 0.21
C GLN A 146 2.61 15.04 0.05
N THR A 147 1.47 14.92 -0.62
CA THR A 147 0.84 13.64 -0.93
C THR A 147 0.90 13.38 -2.42
N ILE A 148 0.91 12.11 -2.79
CA ILE A 148 0.92 11.67 -4.18
C ILE A 148 -0.26 10.76 -4.47
N LEU A 149 -0.75 10.80 -5.70
CA LEU A 149 -1.81 9.89 -6.12
C LEU A 149 -1.28 8.44 -6.09
N SER A 150 -1.94 7.60 -5.32
CA SER A 150 -1.58 6.19 -5.16
C SER A 150 -2.76 5.31 -5.53
N ASN A 151 -2.50 4.39 -6.47
CA ASN A 151 -3.34 3.22 -6.68
C ASN A 151 -2.70 2.01 -5.98
N ARG A 152 -3.38 1.48 -4.97
CA ARG A 152 -2.91 0.32 -4.20
C ARG A 152 -3.27 -1.01 -4.85
N GLU A 153 -4.21 -1.04 -5.78
CA GLU A 153 -4.85 -2.24 -6.35
C GLU A 153 -4.28 -2.62 -7.73
N ILE A 154 -2.97 -2.41 -7.94
CA ILE A 154 -2.27 -2.83 -9.17
C ILE A 154 -1.95 -4.34 -9.09
N SER A 155 -2.99 -5.16 -9.22
CA SER A 155 -2.94 -6.63 -9.22
C SER A 155 -3.03 -7.19 -10.64
N SER A 156 -2.72 -8.49 -10.82
CA SER A 156 -2.91 -9.15 -12.12
C SER A 156 -4.36 -9.11 -12.61
N SER A 157 -5.33 -9.06 -11.70
CA SER A 157 -6.76 -9.04 -12.06
C SER A 157 -7.21 -7.67 -12.56
N ASN A 158 -6.48 -6.62 -12.22
CA ASN A 158 -6.80 -5.23 -12.55
C ASN A 158 -5.94 -4.68 -13.69
N ILE A 159 -5.07 -5.51 -14.30
CA ILE A 159 -4.25 -5.14 -15.45
C ILE A 159 -4.84 -5.80 -16.70
N LEU A 160 -5.08 -5.00 -17.73
CA LEU A 160 -5.50 -5.46 -19.05
C LEU A 160 -4.33 -5.35 -20.03
N VAL A 161 -4.12 -6.41 -20.81
CA VAL A 161 -3.04 -6.50 -21.80
C VAL A 161 -3.57 -6.82 -23.19
N SER A 162 -2.85 -6.39 -24.22
CA SER A 162 -3.13 -6.78 -25.60
C SER A 162 -2.64 -8.21 -25.87
N PRO A 163 -3.05 -8.85 -26.99
CA PRO A 163 -2.63 -10.22 -27.32
C PRO A 163 -1.10 -10.41 -27.44
N ASP A 164 -0.36 -9.34 -27.73
CA ASP A 164 1.11 -9.36 -27.75
C ASP A 164 1.74 -9.33 -26.34
N GLY A 165 0.97 -9.02 -25.30
CA GLY A 165 1.39 -8.96 -23.89
C GLY A 165 1.72 -7.55 -23.40
N SER A 166 1.45 -6.51 -24.18
CA SER A 166 1.70 -5.11 -23.79
C SER A 166 0.61 -4.57 -22.85
N LEU A 167 0.96 -3.66 -21.95
CA LEU A 167 0.01 -2.95 -21.08
C LEU A 167 -0.99 -2.14 -21.92
N VAL A 168 -2.28 -2.38 -21.71
CA VAL A 168 -3.36 -1.64 -22.38
C VAL A 168 -4.09 -0.72 -21.41
N SER A 169 -4.43 -1.23 -20.21
CA SER A 169 -5.14 -0.44 -19.21
C SER A 169 -4.96 -0.99 -17.81
N ILE A 170 -5.07 -0.12 -16.81
CA ILE A 170 -5.25 -0.50 -15.40
C ILE A 170 -6.65 -0.07 -15.01
N VAL A 171 -7.45 -1.03 -14.55
CA VAL A 171 -8.84 -0.82 -14.15
C VAL A 171 -8.95 -0.80 -12.63
N ASP A 172 -10.18 -0.70 -12.13
CA ASP A 172 -10.51 -0.78 -10.71
C ASP A 172 -9.83 0.31 -9.85
N TRP A 173 -10.30 1.53 -10.04
CA TRP A 173 -9.78 2.74 -9.39
C TRP A 173 -10.53 3.11 -8.10
N GLU A 174 -11.36 2.22 -7.57
CA GLU A 174 -12.29 2.52 -6.48
C GLU A 174 -11.60 2.91 -5.16
N CYS A 175 -10.37 2.44 -4.94
CA CYS A 175 -9.57 2.71 -3.74
C CYS A 175 -8.40 3.68 -3.99
N VAL A 176 -8.46 4.52 -5.03
CA VAL A 176 -7.42 5.52 -5.29
C VAL A 176 -7.44 6.63 -4.23
N ALA A 177 -6.27 6.99 -3.73
CA ALA A 177 -6.13 8.05 -2.75
C ALA A 177 -4.81 8.80 -2.90
N PHE A 178 -4.83 10.07 -2.56
CA PHE A 178 -3.63 10.80 -2.20
C PHE A 178 -3.14 10.29 -0.85
N ALA A 179 -1.88 9.84 -0.82
CA ALA A 179 -1.26 9.30 0.38
C ALA A 179 0.12 9.94 0.61
N PRO A 180 0.62 9.96 1.86
CA PRO A 180 1.97 10.39 2.16
C PRO A 180 3.00 9.61 1.34
N LEU A 181 4.14 10.25 1.06
CA LEU A 181 5.18 9.69 0.21
C LEU A 181 5.59 8.28 0.66
N PHE A 182 5.89 8.09 1.95
CA PHE A 182 6.28 6.78 2.51
C PHE A 182 5.23 5.69 2.32
N GLN A 183 3.94 6.07 2.29
CA GLN A 183 2.83 5.14 2.20
C GLN A 183 2.54 4.76 0.74
N ALA A 184 2.70 5.71 -0.19
CA ALA A 184 2.39 5.54 -1.61
C ALA A 184 3.46 4.77 -2.40
N LYS A 185 4.64 4.55 -1.83
CA LYS A 185 5.78 3.83 -2.44
C LYS A 185 5.70 2.33 -2.23
N GLN A 186 4.64 1.72 -2.74
CA GLN A 186 4.51 0.27 -2.68
C GLN A 186 4.95 -0.35 -3.99
N ILE A 187 5.60 -1.51 -3.90
CA ILE A 187 5.71 -2.42 -5.04
C ILE A 187 4.27 -2.79 -5.48
N PRO A 188 3.96 -2.82 -6.79
CA PRO A 188 2.63 -3.18 -7.27
C PRO A 188 2.23 -4.57 -6.75
N GLN A 189 0.94 -4.80 -6.46
CA GLN A 189 0.47 -6.08 -5.92
C GLN A 189 0.86 -7.27 -6.81
N LEU A 190 0.89 -7.06 -8.13
CA LEU A 190 1.42 -8.01 -9.13
C LEU A 190 2.76 -8.63 -8.72
N LEU A 191 3.63 -7.83 -8.08
CA LEU A 191 4.99 -8.20 -7.70
C LEU A 191 5.13 -8.45 -6.19
N LYS A 192 4.05 -8.47 -5.39
CA LYS A 192 4.11 -8.84 -3.96
C LYS A 192 4.20 -10.36 -3.78
N GLY A 193 4.79 -10.79 -2.67
CA GLY A 193 5.00 -12.20 -2.33
C GLY A 193 6.39 -12.47 -1.75
N GLN A 194 6.68 -13.73 -1.42
CA GLN A 194 7.97 -14.14 -0.86
C GLN A 194 9.15 -13.69 -1.75
N VAL A 195 10.26 -13.34 -1.11
CA VAL A 195 11.55 -13.12 -1.77
C VAL A 195 12.30 -14.45 -1.82
N LEU A 196 12.63 -14.90 -3.03
CA LEU A 196 13.38 -16.13 -3.26
C LEU A 196 14.47 -15.85 -4.30
N ASN A 197 15.71 -15.74 -3.84
CA ASN A 197 16.86 -15.37 -4.67
C ASN A 197 17.39 -16.55 -5.51
N ASP A 198 17.36 -17.74 -4.94
CA ASP A 198 17.86 -18.95 -5.57
C ASP A 198 16.78 -19.61 -6.42
N VAL A 199 17.18 -20.11 -7.59
CA VAL A 199 16.27 -20.87 -8.46
C VAL A 199 15.84 -22.15 -7.73
N PRO A 200 14.53 -22.45 -7.66
CA PRO A 200 14.07 -23.73 -7.11
C PRO A 200 14.66 -24.90 -7.89
N ASP A 201 15.06 -25.96 -7.19
CA ASP A 201 15.57 -27.18 -7.81
C ASP A 201 14.53 -27.80 -8.72
N HIS A 202 14.93 -28.22 -9.92
CA HIS A 202 14.02 -28.80 -10.89
C HIS A 202 13.33 -30.06 -10.34
N GLU A 203 12.00 -30.05 -10.33
CA GLU A 203 11.19 -31.22 -9.97
C GLU A 203 10.64 -31.92 -11.21
N SER A 204 10.84 -33.23 -11.31
CA SER A 204 10.33 -34.04 -12.43
C SER A 204 8.82 -34.21 -12.44
N SER A 205 8.16 -33.98 -11.30
CA SER A 205 6.70 -33.99 -11.15
C SER A 205 6.29 -32.78 -10.32
N PRO A 206 6.19 -31.59 -10.93
CA PRO A 206 5.83 -30.34 -10.27
C PRO A 206 4.54 -30.47 -9.48
N ASP A 207 4.60 -30.26 -8.17
CA ASP A 207 3.41 -30.08 -7.35
C ASP A 207 3.05 -28.59 -7.19
N ALA A 208 1.97 -28.31 -6.46
CA ALA A 208 1.51 -26.93 -6.25
C ALA A 208 2.55 -26.08 -5.49
N LEU A 209 3.25 -26.67 -4.52
CA LEU A 209 4.23 -25.96 -3.71
C LEU A 209 5.46 -25.57 -4.54
N TYR A 210 5.90 -26.46 -5.42
CA TYR A 210 6.97 -26.16 -6.38
C TYR A 210 6.57 -25.01 -7.32
N LEU A 211 5.33 -25.01 -7.85
CA LEU A 211 4.84 -23.94 -8.72
C LEU A 211 4.79 -22.59 -7.99
N GLU A 212 4.34 -22.56 -6.72
CA GLU A 212 4.36 -21.36 -5.88
C GLU A 212 5.79 -20.83 -5.66
N ARG A 213 6.76 -21.72 -5.42
CA ARG A 213 8.18 -21.33 -5.29
C ARG A 213 8.75 -20.77 -6.59
N ILE A 214 8.40 -21.36 -7.73
CA ILE A 214 8.78 -20.84 -9.05
C ILE A 214 8.17 -19.45 -9.27
N GLU A 215 6.89 -19.24 -8.93
CA GLU A 215 6.25 -17.93 -9.03
C GLU A 215 6.92 -16.89 -8.10
N ALA A 216 7.24 -17.26 -6.86
CA ALA A 216 7.96 -16.40 -5.93
C ALA A 216 9.35 -16.01 -6.44
N TYR A 217 10.09 -16.95 -7.02
CA TYR A 217 11.37 -16.70 -7.69
C TYR A 217 11.19 -15.74 -8.88
N GLN A 218 10.22 -16.00 -9.76
CA GLN A 218 9.92 -15.12 -10.90
C GLN A 218 9.57 -13.69 -10.45
N LYS A 219 8.70 -13.54 -9.45
CA LYS A 219 8.37 -12.22 -8.88
C LYS A 219 9.58 -11.53 -8.29
N THR A 220 10.48 -12.28 -7.64
CA THR A 220 11.75 -11.73 -7.12
C THR A 220 12.60 -11.14 -8.23
N ARG A 221 12.77 -11.88 -9.34
CA ARG A 221 13.51 -11.39 -10.50
C ARG A 221 12.80 -10.24 -11.22
N LEU A 222 11.47 -10.26 -11.31
CA LEU A 222 10.71 -9.16 -11.91
C LEU A 222 10.76 -7.86 -11.08
N ARG A 223 10.94 -7.95 -9.75
CA ARG A 223 11.19 -6.75 -8.93
C ARG A 223 12.47 -6.03 -9.35
N GLU A 224 13.51 -6.76 -9.77
CA GLU A 224 14.76 -6.17 -10.26
C GLU A 224 14.47 -5.24 -11.46
N PHE A 225 13.74 -5.73 -12.47
CA PHE A 225 13.28 -4.93 -13.61
C PHE A 225 12.45 -3.71 -13.18
N PHE A 226 11.54 -3.89 -12.23
CA PHE A 226 10.73 -2.79 -11.70
C PHE A 226 11.59 -1.71 -11.04
N PHE A 227 12.52 -2.10 -10.16
CA PHE A 227 13.38 -1.15 -9.45
C PHE A 227 14.36 -0.45 -10.38
N GLU A 228 14.97 -1.16 -11.32
CA GLU A 228 15.85 -0.57 -12.33
C GLU A 228 15.09 0.45 -13.20
N GLU A 229 13.89 0.10 -13.64
CA GLU A 229 13.09 1.00 -14.46
C GLU A 229 12.60 2.21 -13.65
N MET A 230 12.12 2.02 -12.42
CA MET A 230 11.74 3.12 -11.52
C MET A 230 12.92 4.04 -11.23
N GLN A 231 14.12 3.49 -11.01
CA GLN A 231 15.34 4.27 -10.83
C GLN A 231 15.65 5.11 -12.09
N ARG A 232 15.38 4.57 -13.28
CA ARG A 232 15.60 5.25 -14.55
C ARG A 232 14.58 6.35 -14.81
N VAL A 233 13.29 6.11 -14.58
CA VAL A 233 12.21 7.04 -14.94
C VAL A 233 11.84 8.01 -13.82
N GLU A 234 12.02 7.63 -12.56
CA GLU A 234 11.66 8.44 -11.39
C GLU A 234 12.58 8.16 -10.18
N PRO A 235 13.85 8.61 -10.22
CA PRO A 235 14.84 8.36 -9.16
C PRO A 235 14.38 8.79 -7.76
N ARG A 236 13.63 9.90 -7.66
CA ARG A 236 13.07 10.41 -6.39
C ARG A 236 12.11 9.41 -5.76
N TRP A 237 11.50 8.52 -6.54
CA TRP A 237 10.69 7.44 -5.99
C TRP A 237 11.54 6.53 -5.11
N LEU A 238 12.72 6.11 -5.60
CA LEU A 238 13.63 5.17 -4.94
C LEU A 238 14.29 5.79 -3.71
N GLU A 239 14.79 7.03 -3.80
CA GLU A 239 15.42 7.75 -2.69
C GLU A 239 14.51 7.77 -1.45
N VAL A 240 13.22 8.04 -1.66
CA VAL A 240 12.27 8.11 -0.56
C VAL A 240 11.71 6.73 -0.20
N TYR A 241 11.76 5.73 -1.10
CA TYR A 241 11.44 4.33 -0.77
C TYR A 241 12.41 3.75 0.26
N GLU A 242 13.69 4.08 0.11
CA GLU A 242 14.78 3.64 0.99
C GLU A 242 14.84 4.44 2.30
N SER A 243 14.63 5.76 2.26
CA SER A 243 14.82 6.61 3.45
C SER A 243 13.64 6.65 4.43
N GLN A 244 12.42 6.26 4.01
CA GLN A 244 11.20 6.39 4.84
C GLN A 244 10.61 5.04 5.31
N GLN A 245 11.47 4.03 5.49
CA GLN A 245 11.05 2.69 5.91
C GLN A 245 10.31 2.69 7.26
N LYS A 246 10.80 3.42 8.27
CA LYS A 246 10.18 3.42 9.61
C LYS A 246 8.80 4.08 9.62
N GLN A 247 8.60 5.11 8.80
CA GLN A 247 7.30 5.76 8.63
C GLN A 247 6.28 4.82 8.00
N ARG A 248 6.71 4.06 6.97
CA ARG A 248 5.89 3.01 6.36
C ARG A 248 5.54 1.91 7.35
N ASP A 249 6.52 1.45 8.13
CA ASP A 249 6.33 0.39 9.13
C ASP A 249 5.33 0.78 10.23
N ILE A 250 5.15 2.07 10.55
CA ILE A 250 4.07 2.51 11.47
C ILE A 250 2.69 2.07 10.96
N LEU A 251 2.37 2.34 9.69
CA LEU A 251 1.06 1.97 9.14
C LEU A 251 0.88 0.46 9.06
N ILE A 252 1.95 -0.27 8.72
CA ILE A 252 1.95 -1.74 8.68
C ILE A 252 1.75 -2.31 10.09
N ALA A 253 2.38 -1.73 11.11
CA ALA A 253 2.19 -2.14 12.50
C ALA A 253 0.73 -1.98 12.95
N ILE A 254 0.04 -0.93 12.50
CA ILE A 254 -1.40 -0.77 12.76
C ILE A 254 -2.21 -1.82 12.00
N ASP A 255 -1.90 -2.08 10.72
CA ASP A 255 -2.59 -3.10 9.92
C ASP A 255 -2.40 -4.51 10.50
N PHE A 256 -1.27 -4.78 11.16
CA PHE A 256 -0.98 -6.05 11.82
C PHE A 256 -1.81 -6.28 13.09
N CYS A 257 -2.46 -5.26 13.65
CA CYS A 257 -3.32 -5.40 14.83
C CYS A 257 -4.56 -6.28 14.60
N GLU A 258 -4.97 -6.54 13.36
CA GLU A 258 -6.09 -7.44 13.06
C GLU A 258 -5.64 -8.92 12.94
N ASN A 259 -4.37 -9.23 13.18
CA ASN A 259 -3.80 -10.57 13.05
C ASN A 259 -2.84 -10.91 14.18
N ASP A 260 -3.20 -11.93 14.97
CA ASP A 260 -2.55 -12.34 16.21
C ASP A 260 -1.06 -12.71 16.03
N LEU A 261 -0.69 -13.28 14.89
CA LEU A 261 0.70 -13.63 14.61
C LEU A 261 1.51 -12.40 14.17
N LEU A 262 0.92 -11.53 13.36
CA LEU A 262 1.59 -10.36 12.83
C LEU A 262 1.72 -9.24 13.87
N VAL A 263 0.75 -9.09 14.79
CA VAL A 263 0.83 -8.10 15.87
C VAL A 263 2.03 -8.35 16.78
N LYS A 264 2.41 -9.62 17.02
CA LYS A 264 3.62 -9.99 17.77
C LYS A 264 4.88 -9.47 17.08
N ARG A 265 4.94 -9.51 15.75
CA ARG A 265 6.02 -8.92 14.95
C ARG A 265 6.02 -7.39 15.08
N ALA A 266 4.85 -6.75 15.01
CA ALA A 266 4.72 -5.32 15.21
C ALA A 266 5.16 -4.88 16.62
N LYS A 267 4.78 -5.63 17.66
CA LYS A 267 5.18 -5.38 19.06
C LYS A 267 6.70 -5.41 19.21
N GLY A 268 7.37 -6.41 18.64
CA GLY A 268 8.83 -6.49 18.64
C GLY A 268 9.50 -5.32 17.93
N TRP A 269 8.95 -4.89 16.79
CA TRP A 269 9.43 -3.72 16.04
C TRP A 269 9.25 -2.43 16.85
N VAL A 270 8.06 -2.19 17.42
CA VAL A 270 7.75 -1.03 18.25
C VAL A 270 8.67 -0.95 19.46
N GLY A 271 8.88 -2.07 20.17
CA GLY A 271 9.78 -2.13 21.31
C GLY A 271 11.23 -1.75 20.95
N ALA A 272 11.74 -2.25 19.81
CA ALA A 272 13.07 -1.86 19.34
C ALA A 272 13.18 -0.36 19.08
N VAL A 273 12.18 0.23 18.39
CA VAL A 273 12.19 1.67 18.07
C VAL A 273 12.09 2.53 19.34
N LEU A 274 11.24 2.17 20.31
CA LEU A 274 11.12 2.87 21.59
C LEU A 274 12.42 2.87 22.38
N GLU A 275 13.18 1.78 22.34
CA GLU A 275 14.49 1.65 22.99
C GLU A 275 15.63 2.32 22.20
N GLY A 276 15.33 2.97 21.06
CA GLY A 276 16.34 3.57 20.18
C GLY A 276 17.21 2.54 19.44
N ARG A 277 16.78 1.27 19.39
CA ARG A 277 17.46 0.19 18.66
C ARG A 277 16.94 0.10 17.23
N GLU A 278 17.80 -0.36 16.32
CA GLU A 278 17.36 -0.67 14.96
C GLU A 278 16.56 -2.00 14.95
N PRO A 279 15.34 -2.02 14.38
CA PRO A 279 14.58 -3.26 14.25
C PRO A 279 15.33 -4.29 13.39
N LYS A 280 15.24 -5.58 13.76
CA LYS A 280 15.93 -6.66 13.03
C LYS A 280 15.44 -6.82 11.58
N LEU A 281 14.16 -6.56 11.34
CA LEU A 281 13.50 -6.66 10.03
C LEU A 281 12.50 -5.50 9.89
N SER A 282 12.36 -4.96 8.67
CA SER A 282 11.23 -4.10 8.32
C SER A 282 9.93 -4.89 8.45
N LEU A 283 8.81 -4.24 8.76
CA LEU A 283 7.50 -4.92 8.73
C LEU A 283 6.98 -5.11 7.30
N GLY A 284 7.44 -4.31 6.34
CA GLY A 284 7.08 -4.44 4.93
C GLY A 284 7.89 -5.47 4.12
N GLN A 285 8.74 -6.27 4.77
CA GLN A 285 9.57 -7.32 4.16
C GLN A 285 9.07 -8.72 4.48
#